data_AF-W7S7U9-F1
#
_entry.id   AF-W7S7U9-F1
#
_cell.length_a   1.000
_cell.length_b   1.000
_cell.length_c   1.000
_cell.angle_alpha   90.00
_cell.angle_beta   90.00
_cell.angle_gamma   90.00
#
_symmetry.space_group_name_H-M   'P 1'
#
loop_
_entity.id
_entity.type
_entity.pdbx_description
1 polymer ?
#
loop_
_entity_poly.entity_id
_entity_poly.type
_entity_poly.pdbx_seq_one_letter_code
_entity_poly.pdbx_strand_id
1 'polypeptide(L)'
;MVAVLAATALVGSTAGAASALPVAPHAIPRPDHVVVVLEENHSYGDVIGSSSAPYLNSLAAGGASFTQSFAITHPSEPNYLALFSGSTQGLSDDSCPHTYSGANLGQETIGAGLTFTGYSESMPSAGYTGCTSGSYARKHNPWVNFTTVPAASNQPFTSFPSDFTTLPTVSFVVPNLQNDMHDGTVQQGDTWLRSHMDAYAQWAKAHNSLLVVTWDEDDNSANNQIPTIITGAGVTAGKYSETINHYNVLRTLEDAYALPRAGASASATPITDIFAGQTGGVTVANPGNQTGTVGTATSLQMHATDSGSGQTLTYSASGLPAGLSIDSSTGLISGTPTTAGSSTVTVTATDTANASGNTTFGWTVGPASGGCSAAQKFGNPGFETGAAPPWTAASGVISNNSGESPHSGSWYSWLDGYGSSHTDTLAQTVTLPTGCTSYQLGFWLHIDTAETTTTTQYDKLTTQVLNASGTVLGTLATFSNLNHSTGYAQHTYDLSAYAGQTITIKFTGAEDSSQQTSFVLDDTSLAVS
;
A
#
# COMPACT_ATOMS: atom_id res chain seq x y z
N MET A 1 -43.03 33.06 52.95
CA MET A 1 -41.56 33.17 52.76
C MET A 1 -41.00 31.76 52.80
N VAL A 2 -40.75 31.19 51.63
CA VAL A 2 -40.12 29.87 51.47
C VAL A 2 -38.86 30.12 50.65
N ALA A 3 -37.71 29.93 51.30
CA ALA A 3 -36.39 30.13 50.70
C ALA A 3 -36.01 28.90 49.89
N VAL A 4 -35.68 29.10 48.61
CA VAL A 4 -35.16 28.08 47.71
C VAL A 4 -33.65 27.99 47.91
N LEU A 5 -33.16 26.84 48.36
CA LEU A 5 -31.75 26.48 48.37
C LEU A 5 -31.27 26.23 46.93
N ALA A 6 -30.30 27.02 46.46
CA ALA A 6 -29.57 26.75 45.22
C ALA A 6 -28.41 25.80 45.51
N ALA A 7 -28.42 24.62 44.90
CA ALA A 7 -27.31 23.69 44.89
C ALA A 7 -26.30 24.09 43.80
N THR A 8 -25.10 24.48 44.20
CA THR A 8 -23.95 24.71 43.32
C THR A 8 -23.33 23.37 42.91
N ALA A 9 -23.49 22.99 41.64
CA ALA A 9 -22.75 21.89 41.04
C ALA A 9 -21.35 22.36 40.63
N LEU A 10 -20.31 21.74 41.21
CA LEU A 10 -18.93 21.84 40.74
C LEU A 10 -18.84 21.16 39.36
N VAL A 11 -18.56 21.93 38.31
CA VAL A 11 -18.15 21.37 37.01
C VAL A 11 -16.64 21.12 37.09
N GLY A 12 -16.25 19.85 37.15
CA GLY A 12 -14.86 19.44 37.01
C GLY A 12 -14.38 19.71 35.57
N SER A 13 -13.38 20.58 35.44
CA SER A 13 -12.65 20.80 34.19
C SER A 13 -11.77 19.58 33.90
N THR A 14 -12.23 18.70 33.01
CA THR A 14 -11.35 17.74 32.36
C THR A 14 -10.51 18.51 31.35
N ALA A 15 -9.21 18.64 31.64
CA ALA A 15 -8.23 19.08 30.66
C ALA A 15 -8.27 18.10 29.48
N GLY A 16 -8.82 18.54 28.35
CA GLY A 16 -8.77 17.79 27.11
C GLY A 16 -7.30 17.58 26.75
N ALA A 17 -6.90 16.32 26.61
CA ALA A 17 -5.67 15.99 25.91
C ALA A 17 -5.76 16.63 24.52
N ALA A 18 -4.92 17.63 24.27
CA ALA A 18 -4.78 18.19 22.94
C ALA A 18 -4.30 17.05 22.03
N SER A 19 -5.20 16.53 21.19
CA SER A 19 -4.82 15.70 20.07
C SER A 19 -3.76 16.47 19.28
N ALA A 20 -2.56 15.90 19.18
CA ALA A 20 -1.54 16.39 18.26
C ALA A 20 -2.18 16.47 16.87
N LEU A 21 -2.20 17.68 16.30
CA LEU A 21 -2.65 17.88 14.94
C LEU A 21 -1.80 16.97 14.03
N PRO A 22 -2.39 16.31 13.02
CA PRO A 22 -1.62 15.54 12.05
C PRO A 22 -0.58 16.46 11.41
N VAL A 23 0.69 16.05 11.44
CA VAL A 23 1.81 16.70 10.77
C VAL A 23 1.46 16.79 9.28
N ALA A 24 1.46 18.01 8.72
CA ALA A 24 1.24 18.24 7.31
C ALA A 24 2.25 17.43 6.47
N PRO A 25 1.87 16.91 5.28
CA PRO A 25 2.79 16.16 4.44
C PRO A 25 4.03 17.02 4.13
N HIS A 26 5.21 16.45 4.39
CA HIS A 26 6.51 17.10 4.38
C HIS A 26 6.74 17.95 3.12
N ALA A 27 6.76 19.27 3.30
CA ALA A 27 7.19 20.22 2.27
C ALA A 27 8.72 20.26 2.10
N ILE A 28 9.45 19.60 3.01
CA ILE A 28 10.92 19.49 3.02
C ILE A 28 11.26 18.05 2.65
N PRO A 29 12.04 17.81 1.58
CA PRO A 29 12.54 16.47 1.28
C PRO A 29 13.31 15.90 2.48
N ARG A 30 13.22 14.60 2.72
CA ARG A 30 14.03 13.91 3.73
C ARG A 30 15.35 13.45 3.11
N PRO A 31 16.49 14.11 3.36
CA PRO A 31 17.77 13.69 2.79
C PRO A 31 18.30 12.44 3.50
N ASP A 32 19.00 11.59 2.79
CA ASP A 32 19.73 10.43 3.34
C ASP A 32 20.86 10.92 4.26
N HIS A 33 21.56 11.99 3.85
CA HIS A 33 22.62 12.64 4.61
C HIS A 33 22.51 14.17 4.55
N VAL A 34 22.68 14.83 5.70
CA VAL A 34 22.92 16.27 5.79
C VAL A 34 24.26 16.50 6.46
N VAL A 35 25.12 17.30 5.83
CA VAL A 35 26.34 17.82 6.47
C VAL A 35 26.14 19.31 6.70
N VAL A 36 26.25 19.73 7.96
CA VAL A 36 26.22 21.13 8.37
C VAL A 36 27.65 21.56 8.69
N VAL A 37 28.18 22.51 7.94
CA VAL A 37 29.47 23.14 8.21
C VAL A 37 29.24 24.48 8.89
N LEU A 38 29.85 24.67 10.06
CA LEU A 38 29.82 25.95 10.78
C LEU A 38 31.19 26.62 10.69
N GLU A 39 31.21 27.80 10.10
CA GLU A 39 32.34 28.72 10.03
C GLU A 39 32.14 29.86 11.06
N GLU A 40 33.13 30.72 11.21
CA GLU A 40 33.22 31.75 12.24
C GLU A 40 33.32 33.19 11.71
N ASN A 41 32.69 34.09 12.46
CA ASN A 41 32.91 35.53 12.53
C ASN A 41 33.07 36.28 11.20
N HIS A 42 32.10 36.18 10.29
CA HIS A 42 32.10 36.99 9.07
C HIS A 42 30.70 37.43 8.69
N SER A 43 30.57 38.69 8.25
CA SER A 43 29.29 39.15 7.72
C SER A 43 29.01 38.56 6.34
N TYR A 44 27.73 38.55 5.95
CA TYR A 44 27.31 38.14 4.61
C TYR A 44 28.13 38.84 3.50
N GLY A 45 28.44 40.13 3.68
CA GLY A 45 29.18 40.94 2.69
C GLY A 45 30.68 40.66 2.62
N ASP A 46 31.29 40.11 3.69
CA ASP A 46 32.71 39.76 3.70
C ASP A 46 33.01 38.51 2.88
N VAL A 47 32.00 37.63 2.74
CA VAL A 47 32.08 36.37 2.02
C VAL A 47 31.39 36.44 0.66
N ILE A 48 30.10 36.79 0.62
CA ILE A 48 29.31 36.75 -0.61
C ILE A 48 29.60 37.98 -1.48
N GLY A 49 30.12 37.74 -2.68
CA GLY A 49 30.63 38.73 -3.62
C GLY A 49 32.14 39.01 -3.47
N SER A 50 32.78 38.47 -2.43
CA SER A 50 34.21 38.68 -2.16
C SER A 50 35.10 37.84 -3.08
N SER A 51 36.13 38.46 -3.66
CA SER A 51 37.17 37.78 -4.43
C SER A 51 38.03 36.85 -3.58
N SER A 52 37.99 36.99 -2.26
CA SER A 52 38.68 36.12 -1.31
C SER A 52 37.95 34.81 -1.08
N ALA A 53 36.68 34.69 -1.49
CA ALA A 53 35.84 33.50 -1.26
C ALA A 53 35.33 32.85 -2.56
N PRO A 54 36.18 32.57 -3.57
CA PRO A 54 35.69 32.11 -4.87
C PRO A 54 34.92 30.79 -4.83
N TYR A 55 35.26 29.85 -3.94
CA TYR A 55 34.54 28.58 -3.84
C TYR A 55 33.17 28.75 -3.17
N LEU A 56 33.08 29.46 -2.05
CA LEU A 56 31.83 29.80 -1.38
C LEU A 56 30.89 30.58 -2.29
N ASN A 57 31.41 31.53 -3.08
CA ASN A 57 30.63 32.22 -4.09
C ASN A 57 30.12 31.28 -5.20
N SER A 58 30.89 30.23 -5.54
CA SER A 58 30.43 29.21 -6.48
C SER A 58 29.32 28.32 -5.88
N LEU A 59 29.40 28.00 -4.58
CA LEU A 59 28.33 27.30 -3.86
C LEU A 59 27.07 28.16 -3.77
N ALA A 60 27.20 29.43 -3.42
CA ALA A 60 26.10 30.38 -3.36
C ALA A 60 25.42 30.59 -4.74
N ALA A 61 26.21 30.61 -5.82
CA ALA A 61 25.67 30.72 -7.18
C ALA A 61 24.99 29.43 -7.66
N GLY A 62 25.47 28.27 -7.22
CA GLY A 62 24.96 26.94 -7.59
C GLY A 62 23.98 26.32 -6.59
N GLY A 63 23.60 27.05 -5.55
CA GLY A 63 22.70 26.61 -4.47
C GLY A 63 21.81 27.77 -4.01
N ALA A 64 21.15 27.58 -2.87
CA ALA A 64 20.34 28.62 -2.24
C ALA A 64 21.21 29.47 -1.32
N SER A 65 21.30 30.77 -1.61
CA SER A 65 22.02 31.77 -0.82
C SER A 65 21.01 32.68 -0.11
N PHE A 66 20.98 32.67 1.21
CA PHE A 66 20.03 33.45 2.01
C PHE A 66 20.59 34.83 2.29
N THR A 67 19.99 35.86 1.68
CA THR A 67 20.46 37.25 1.79
C THR A 67 19.99 37.91 3.08
N GLN A 68 19.13 37.29 3.88
CA GLN A 68 18.64 37.80 5.16
C GLN A 68 18.74 36.72 6.25
N SER A 69 19.92 36.08 6.35
CA SER A 69 20.25 35.19 7.45
C SER A 69 20.95 35.95 8.58
N PHE A 70 20.54 35.70 9.83
CA PHE A 70 21.06 36.39 11.00
C PHE A 70 21.43 35.40 12.10
N ALA A 71 22.56 35.64 12.74
CA ALA A 71 22.93 34.97 13.97
C ALA A 71 22.12 35.51 15.17
N ILE A 72 22.15 34.78 16.28
CA ILE A 72 21.25 35.03 17.43
C ILE A 72 21.85 36.04 18.39
N THR A 73 23.14 35.96 18.66
CA THR A 73 23.80 36.79 19.68
C THR A 73 25.31 36.87 19.45
N HIS A 74 26.02 37.41 20.44
CA HIS A 74 27.47 37.29 20.60
C HIS A 74 27.79 36.88 22.05
N PRO A 75 28.87 36.12 22.31
CA PRO A 75 29.87 35.61 21.36
C PRO A 75 29.48 34.25 20.73
N SER A 76 30.45 33.56 20.11
CA SER A 76 30.29 32.37 19.28
C SER A 76 29.49 31.23 19.93
N GLU A 77 29.88 30.74 21.11
CA GLU A 77 29.33 29.50 21.68
C GLU A 77 27.78 29.49 21.83
N PRO A 78 27.15 30.57 22.33
CA PRO A 78 25.71 30.73 22.30
C PRO A 78 25.04 30.45 20.94
N ASN A 79 25.66 30.81 19.82
CA ASN A 79 25.12 30.60 18.48
C ASN A 79 25.19 29.12 18.04
N TYR A 80 26.28 28.42 18.35
CA TYR A 80 26.36 26.96 18.16
C TYR A 80 25.29 26.24 18.97
N LEU A 81 25.08 26.64 20.23
CA LEU A 81 24.02 26.10 21.07
C LEU A 81 22.64 26.42 20.51
N ALA A 82 22.44 27.62 19.98
CA ALA A 82 21.18 28.04 19.37
C ALA A 82 20.81 27.17 18.17
N LEU A 83 21.75 26.94 17.25
CA LEU A 83 21.54 26.07 16.09
C LEU A 83 21.34 24.60 16.50
N PHE A 84 22.00 24.13 17.55
CA PHE A 84 21.97 22.70 17.91
C PHE A 84 20.81 22.32 18.85
N SER A 85 20.35 23.24 19.69
CA SER A 85 19.39 22.97 20.77
C SER A 85 18.18 23.91 20.80
N GLY A 86 18.11 24.86 19.86
CA GLY A 86 17.05 25.86 19.83
C GLY A 86 17.11 26.84 21.00
N SER A 87 18.25 26.93 21.69
CA SER A 87 18.44 27.78 22.85
C SER A 87 19.93 28.06 23.04
N THR A 88 20.28 29.26 23.47
CA THR A 88 21.64 29.57 23.93
C THR A 88 21.99 28.91 25.26
N GLN A 89 21.05 28.14 25.84
CA GLN A 89 21.13 27.54 27.18
C GLN A 89 21.37 28.57 28.29
N GLY A 90 21.05 29.85 28.04
CA GLY A 90 21.31 30.96 28.94
C GLY A 90 22.78 31.39 28.98
N LEU A 91 23.64 30.82 28.13
CA LEU A 91 25.03 31.21 28.00
C LEU A 91 25.12 32.56 27.25
N SER A 92 26.04 33.41 27.69
CA SER A 92 26.29 34.74 27.13
C SER A 92 27.79 35.05 27.00
N ASP A 93 28.63 34.03 27.10
CA ASP A 93 30.08 34.10 26.94
C ASP A 93 30.60 32.80 26.28
N ASP A 94 31.91 32.71 26.07
CA ASP A 94 32.60 31.53 25.54
C ASP A 94 33.26 30.68 26.64
N SER A 95 32.67 30.66 27.84
CA SER A 95 33.25 29.87 28.93
C SER A 95 33.18 28.36 28.61
N CYS A 96 34.15 27.60 29.10
CA CYS A 96 34.20 26.16 28.84
C CYS A 96 34.87 25.43 30.02
N PRO A 97 34.40 24.24 30.42
CA PRO A 97 33.35 23.45 29.78
C PRO A 97 31.94 23.68 30.35
N HIS A 98 30.93 23.35 29.54
CA HIS A 98 29.54 23.28 29.96
C HIS A 98 28.95 21.86 29.87
N THR A 99 27.85 21.66 30.59
CA THR A 99 27.10 20.40 30.61
C THR A 99 25.60 20.70 30.69
N TYR A 100 24.85 20.21 29.71
CA TYR A 100 23.42 20.36 29.56
C TYR A 100 22.74 19.01 29.37
N SER A 101 21.42 18.98 29.55
CA SER A 101 20.57 17.81 29.32
C SER A 101 19.27 18.14 28.59
N GLY A 102 19.17 19.36 28.04
CA GLY A 102 17.99 19.82 27.30
C GLY A 102 17.86 19.15 25.93
N ALA A 103 16.70 19.33 25.31
CA ALA A 103 16.43 18.89 23.94
C ALA A 103 17.48 19.44 22.97
N ASN A 104 17.88 18.62 22.00
CA ASN A 104 18.87 18.97 21.00
C ASN A 104 18.79 18.02 19.80
N LEU A 105 19.25 18.52 18.65
CA LEU A 105 19.16 17.84 17.36
C LEU A 105 19.83 16.47 17.38
N GLY A 106 20.99 16.33 18.05
CA GLY A 106 21.70 15.05 18.13
C GLY A 106 20.89 13.99 18.87
N GLN A 107 20.34 14.34 20.04
CA GLN A 107 19.48 13.45 20.83
C GLN A 107 18.18 13.12 20.11
N GLU A 108 17.56 14.09 19.43
CA GLU A 108 16.32 13.88 18.68
C GLU A 108 16.54 12.96 17.48
N THR A 109 17.61 13.18 16.72
CA THR A 109 18.00 12.33 15.58
C THR A 109 18.24 10.88 16.05
N ILE A 110 19.04 10.69 17.10
CA ILE A 110 19.33 9.35 17.65
C ILE A 110 18.05 8.71 18.22
N GLY A 111 17.23 9.48 18.91
CA GLY A 111 15.96 9.03 19.48
C GLY A 111 14.95 8.55 18.43
N ALA A 112 15.02 9.10 17.21
CA ALA A 112 14.22 8.67 16.06
C ALA A 112 14.78 7.42 15.35
N GLY A 113 15.86 6.82 15.86
CA GLY A 113 16.52 5.67 15.24
C GLY A 113 17.41 6.03 14.05
N LEU A 114 17.77 7.31 13.92
CA LEU A 114 18.69 7.83 12.90
C LEU A 114 20.09 8.03 13.50
N THR A 115 21.07 8.40 12.68
CA THR A 115 22.47 8.53 13.12
C THR A 115 22.94 9.97 13.11
N PHE A 116 23.69 10.34 14.15
CA PHE A 116 24.31 11.67 14.31
C PHE A 116 25.79 11.55 14.65
N THR A 117 26.63 12.39 14.04
CA THR A 117 28.05 12.54 14.41
C THR A 117 28.56 13.95 14.09
N GLY A 118 29.27 14.57 15.02
CA GLY A 118 30.04 15.78 14.78
C GLY A 118 31.52 15.47 14.52
N TYR A 119 32.10 16.16 13.56
CA TYR A 119 33.47 16.01 13.08
C TYR A 119 34.22 17.33 13.24
N SER A 120 35.25 17.35 14.09
CA SER A 120 35.98 18.58 14.39
C SER A 120 37.43 18.50 13.94
N GLU A 121 37.88 19.48 13.17
CA GLU A 121 39.26 19.53 12.71
C GLU A 121 40.22 19.77 13.88
N SER A 122 41.41 19.17 13.81
CA SER A 122 42.46 19.25 14.85
C SER A 122 42.06 18.70 16.23
N MET A 123 40.88 18.08 16.37
CA MET A 123 40.51 17.40 17.61
C MET A 123 41.46 16.19 17.85
N PRO A 124 42.05 16.06 19.04
CA PRO A 124 43.17 15.13 19.25
C PRO A 124 42.76 13.65 19.25
N SER A 125 41.52 13.32 19.62
CA SER A 125 41.02 11.95 19.64
C SER A 125 39.49 11.91 19.64
N ALA A 126 38.90 10.81 19.20
CA ALA A 126 37.46 10.55 19.34
C ALA A 126 37.02 10.68 20.81
N GLY A 127 35.87 11.33 21.03
CA GLY A 127 35.32 11.57 22.37
C GLY A 127 36.06 12.62 23.20
N TYR A 128 36.97 13.41 22.62
CA TYR A 128 37.70 14.44 23.38
C TYR A 128 36.76 15.53 23.92
N THR A 129 36.88 15.85 25.22
CA THR A 129 36.01 16.82 25.91
C THR A 129 36.78 18.03 26.47
N GLY A 130 38.08 18.14 26.21
CA GLY A 130 38.88 19.28 26.65
C GLY A 130 38.53 20.55 25.87
N CYS A 131 38.70 21.71 26.49
CA CYS A 131 38.25 22.98 25.91
C CYS A 131 39.04 23.41 24.67
N THR A 132 40.34 23.12 24.61
CA THR A 132 41.19 23.45 23.47
C THR A 132 42.24 22.36 23.23
N SER A 133 42.78 22.31 22.01
CA SER A 133 43.95 21.50 21.65
C SER A 133 44.57 22.03 20.35
N GLY A 134 45.66 22.79 20.44
CA GLY A 134 46.16 23.52 19.26
C GLY A 134 45.09 24.47 18.74
N SER A 135 44.74 24.37 17.46
CA SER A 135 43.67 25.17 16.83
C SER A 135 42.26 24.61 17.03
N TYR A 136 42.08 23.45 17.70
CA TYR A 136 40.75 22.95 18.07
C TYR A 136 40.18 23.73 19.25
N ALA A 137 38.91 24.13 19.16
CA ALA A 137 38.15 24.77 20.23
C ALA A 137 36.81 24.05 20.47
N ARG A 138 36.58 23.53 21.68
CA ARG A 138 35.33 22.83 22.05
C ARG A 138 34.11 23.74 21.98
N LYS A 139 34.26 25.03 22.22
CA LYS A 139 33.16 26.01 22.20
C LYS A 139 32.40 26.03 20.86
N HIS A 140 33.03 25.59 19.76
CA HIS A 140 32.42 25.45 18.43
C HIS A 140 31.73 24.09 18.21
N ASN A 141 31.65 23.22 19.23
CA ASN A 141 31.20 21.82 19.10
C ASN A 141 30.06 21.54 20.09
N PRO A 142 28.83 21.99 19.79
CA PRO A 142 27.75 22.09 20.77
C PRO A 142 27.32 20.73 21.32
N TRP A 143 27.39 19.65 20.52
CA TRP A 143 26.98 18.31 20.94
C TRP A 143 27.79 17.78 22.14
N VAL A 144 29.04 18.22 22.32
CA VAL A 144 29.91 17.79 23.43
C VAL A 144 29.40 18.34 24.77
N ASN A 145 28.61 19.42 24.75
CA ASN A 145 28.01 20.01 25.93
C ASN A 145 26.76 19.25 26.42
N PHE A 146 26.21 18.28 25.66
CA PHE A 146 24.96 17.59 26.03
C PHE A 146 25.20 16.15 26.47
N THR A 147 24.83 15.84 27.72
CA THR A 147 24.92 14.48 28.29
C THR A 147 24.06 13.44 27.58
N THR A 148 23.05 13.90 26.84
CA THR A 148 22.13 13.05 26.08
C THR A 148 22.68 12.66 24.71
N VAL A 149 23.77 13.26 24.25
CA VAL A 149 24.46 12.88 23.02
C VAL A 149 25.59 11.91 23.36
N PRO A 150 25.66 10.71 22.76
CA PRO A 150 26.72 9.76 23.06
C PRO A 150 28.10 10.34 22.75
N ALA A 151 29.08 10.09 23.62
CA ALA A 151 30.47 10.51 23.41
C ALA A 151 31.07 9.96 22.09
N ALA A 152 30.58 8.82 21.62
CA ALA A 152 30.97 8.23 20.33
C ALA A 152 30.54 9.06 19.11
N SER A 153 29.58 9.98 19.25
CA SER A 153 29.19 10.92 18.20
C SER A 153 30.15 12.11 18.07
N ASN A 154 31.22 12.19 18.87
CA ASN A 154 32.22 13.25 18.79
C ASN A 154 33.51 12.71 18.16
N GLN A 155 33.75 13.01 16.88
CA GLN A 155 34.84 12.41 16.09
C GLN A 155 35.82 13.46 15.56
N PRO A 156 37.12 13.14 15.44
CA PRO A 156 38.05 14.04 14.78
C PRO A 156 37.73 14.08 13.28
N PHE A 157 37.96 15.21 12.61
CA PHE A 157 37.69 15.36 11.19
C PHE A 157 38.45 14.35 10.30
N THR A 158 39.57 13.82 10.78
CA THR A 158 40.28 12.71 10.11
C THR A 158 39.46 11.41 9.99
N SER A 159 38.34 11.30 10.72
CA SER A 159 37.37 10.21 10.62
C SER A 159 36.19 10.53 9.69
N PHE A 160 36.15 11.72 9.09
CA PHE A 160 35.14 12.06 8.09
C PHE A 160 35.33 11.15 6.87
N PRO A 161 34.29 10.40 6.45
CA PRO A 161 34.45 9.36 5.45
C PRO A 161 34.66 9.93 4.05
N SER A 162 35.48 9.25 3.25
CA SER A 162 35.56 9.51 1.81
C SER A 162 34.46 8.79 1.01
N ASP A 163 33.86 7.75 1.58
CA ASP A 163 32.66 7.10 1.05
C ASP A 163 31.43 7.71 1.73
N PHE A 164 30.81 8.66 1.05
CA PHE A 164 29.69 9.42 1.59
C PHE A 164 28.42 8.59 1.81
N THR A 165 28.31 7.39 1.24
CA THR A 165 27.18 6.48 1.53
C THR A 165 27.18 5.95 2.97
N THR A 166 28.32 6.09 3.66
CA THR A 166 28.50 5.66 5.06
C THR A 166 28.30 6.79 6.06
N LEU A 167 27.99 8.01 5.59
CA LEU A 167 27.78 9.15 6.48
C LEU A 167 26.61 8.89 7.45
N PRO A 168 26.63 9.51 8.64
CA PRO A 168 25.44 9.62 9.46
C PRO A 168 24.30 10.33 8.73
N THR A 169 23.07 10.18 9.22
CA THR A 169 21.92 10.92 8.73
C THR A 169 22.12 12.43 8.87
N VAL A 170 22.59 12.88 10.03
CA VAL A 170 22.96 14.28 10.27
C VAL A 170 24.40 14.35 10.77
N SER A 171 25.23 15.11 10.08
CA SER A 171 26.62 15.35 10.45
C SER A 171 26.89 16.84 10.63
N PHE A 172 27.70 17.17 11.63
CA PHE A 172 28.30 18.50 11.74
C PHE A 172 29.77 18.41 11.40
N VAL A 173 30.29 19.39 10.68
CA VAL A 173 31.72 19.56 10.40
C VAL A 173 32.13 20.94 10.90
N VAL A 174 33.13 20.98 11.77
CA VAL A 174 33.63 22.22 12.37
C VAL A 174 35.12 22.30 12.04
N PRO A 175 35.54 23.19 11.14
CA PRO A 175 36.96 23.44 10.91
C PRO A 175 37.63 23.99 12.18
N ASN A 176 38.97 24.03 12.18
CA ASN A 176 39.70 24.58 13.31
C ASN A 176 39.76 26.12 13.23
N LEU A 177 40.19 26.79 14.30
CA LEU A 177 40.24 28.27 14.42
C LEU A 177 40.90 29.02 13.23
N GLN A 178 41.80 28.37 12.48
CA GLN A 178 42.42 28.99 11.30
C GLN A 178 41.60 28.80 10.02
N ASN A 179 40.83 27.71 9.93
CA ASN A 179 40.12 27.29 8.74
C ASN A 179 38.62 27.58 8.81
N ASP A 180 38.07 27.80 10.00
CA ASP A 180 36.72 28.32 10.22
C ASP A 180 36.65 29.84 10.03
N MET A 181 37.79 30.48 9.77
CA MET A 181 37.97 31.93 9.60
C MET A 181 37.96 32.76 10.89
N HIS A 182 37.94 32.16 12.09
CA HIS A 182 38.01 32.93 13.35
C HIS A 182 39.35 33.67 13.50
N ASP A 183 40.46 32.93 13.43
CA ASP A 183 41.84 33.44 13.50
C ASP A 183 42.50 33.47 12.10
N GLY A 184 41.83 32.86 11.12
CA GLY A 184 42.26 32.76 9.73
C GLY A 184 41.79 33.89 8.84
N THR A 185 41.97 33.71 7.53
CA THR A 185 41.42 34.62 6.52
C THR A 185 40.28 33.95 5.78
N VAL A 186 39.36 34.74 5.21
CA VAL A 186 38.32 34.25 4.29
C VAL A 186 38.90 33.35 3.19
N GLN A 187 40.05 33.72 2.62
CA GLN A 187 40.68 32.92 1.56
C GLN A 187 41.19 31.57 2.06
N GLN A 188 41.67 31.51 3.29
CA GLN A 188 42.11 30.27 3.90
C GLN A 188 40.93 29.33 4.14
N GLY A 189 39.85 29.82 4.77
CA GLY A 189 38.66 29.00 4.98
C GLY A 189 37.98 28.56 3.68
N ASP A 190 37.88 29.45 2.68
CA ASP A 190 37.37 29.11 1.35
C ASP A 190 38.19 27.99 0.68
N THR A 191 39.52 28.05 0.78
CA THR A 191 40.43 27.03 0.26
C THR A 191 40.27 25.70 1.01
N TRP A 192 40.09 25.76 2.32
CA TRP A 192 39.85 24.57 3.15
C TRP A 192 38.54 23.88 2.78
N LEU A 193 37.45 24.65 2.69
CA LEU A 193 36.14 24.17 2.29
C LEU A 193 36.16 23.57 0.89
N ARG A 194 36.85 24.20 -0.06
CA ARG A 194 37.02 23.63 -1.40
C ARG A 194 37.73 22.28 -1.35
N SER A 195 38.80 22.19 -0.57
CA SER A 195 39.65 21.00 -0.54
C SER A 195 38.99 19.80 0.16
N HIS A 196 38.10 20.06 1.12
CA HIS A 196 37.52 19.02 1.96
C HIS A 196 36.04 18.76 1.67
N MET A 197 35.27 19.81 1.36
CA MET A 197 33.81 19.71 1.25
C MET A 197 33.30 19.68 -0.20
N ASP A 198 34.08 20.09 -1.22
CA ASP A 198 33.58 20.09 -2.61
C ASP A 198 33.19 18.70 -3.10
N ALA A 199 33.97 17.67 -2.77
CA ALA A 199 33.62 16.30 -3.12
C ALA A 199 32.23 15.91 -2.58
N TYR A 200 31.93 16.25 -1.33
CA TYR A 200 30.62 16.01 -0.75
C TYR A 200 29.54 16.93 -1.36
N ALA A 201 29.84 18.21 -1.58
CA ALA A 201 28.91 19.15 -2.19
C ALA A 201 28.45 18.71 -3.58
N GLN A 202 29.36 18.20 -4.41
CA GLN A 202 29.00 17.65 -5.72
C GLN A 202 28.25 16.32 -5.60
N TRP A 203 28.68 15.44 -4.68
CA TRP A 203 28.00 14.17 -4.44
C TRP A 203 26.56 14.38 -3.97
N ALA A 204 26.34 15.30 -3.04
CA ALA A 204 25.04 15.65 -2.48
C ALA A 204 24.07 16.20 -3.53
N LYS A 205 24.53 16.77 -4.66
CA LYS A 205 23.62 17.17 -5.74
C LYS A 205 23.03 15.98 -6.50
N ALA A 206 23.77 14.89 -6.58
CA ALA A 206 23.39 13.68 -7.32
C ALA A 206 22.76 12.59 -6.44
N HIS A 207 22.83 12.75 -5.13
CA HIS A 207 22.31 11.81 -4.13
C HIS A 207 21.37 12.57 -3.22
N ASN A 208 20.29 11.97 -2.74
CA ASN A 208 19.29 12.61 -1.89
C ASN A 208 19.94 13.12 -0.58
N SER A 209 20.65 14.25 -0.60
CA SER A 209 21.56 14.69 0.45
C SER A 209 21.81 16.18 0.33
N LEU A 210 22.16 16.84 1.45
CA LEU A 210 22.36 18.28 1.52
C LEU A 210 23.70 18.65 2.18
N LEU A 211 24.28 19.75 1.71
CA LEU A 211 25.32 20.50 2.40
C LEU A 211 24.73 21.85 2.82
N VAL A 212 24.83 22.16 4.11
CA VAL A 212 24.53 23.47 4.69
C VAL A 212 25.85 24.08 5.13
N VAL A 213 26.17 25.29 4.68
CA VAL A 213 27.33 26.07 5.16
C VAL A 213 26.80 27.37 5.75
N THR A 214 27.09 27.63 7.03
CA THR A 214 26.60 28.82 7.75
C THR A 214 27.66 29.31 8.72
N TRP A 215 27.50 30.54 9.20
CA TRP A 215 28.40 31.16 10.18
C TRP A 215 27.71 31.28 11.52
N ASP A 216 28.45 31.19 12.60
CA ASP A 216 27.92 31.31 13.96
C ASP A 216 27.45 32.75 14.27
N GLU A 217 28.23 33.76 13.92
CA GLU A 217 28.00 35.19 14.09
C GLU A 217 28.84 36.04 13.13
N ASP A 218 28.70 37.36 13.21
CA ASP A 218 29.62 38.31 12.59
C ASP A 218 30.59 38.94 13.61
N ASP A 219 31.56 39.71 13.11
CA ASP A 219 32.54 40.44 13.93
C ASP A 219 31.94 41.63 14.72
N ASN A 220 30.77 41.46 15.36
CA ASN A 220 29.97 42.51 15.99
C ASN A 220 29.66 43.66 15.01
N SER A 221 29.46 43.29 13.76
CA SER A 221 29.29 44.19 12.62
C SER A 221 27.88 44.07 12.07
N ALA A 222 27.63 44.51 10.83
CA ALA A 222 26.51 44.24 9.92
C ALA A 222 25.12 43.79 10.46
N ASN A 223 24.74 44.18 11.68
CA ASN A 223 23.59 43.67 12.44
C ASN A 223 23.55 42.14 12.57
N ASN A 224 24.70 41.47 12.70
CA ASN A 224 24.80 40.01 12.83
C ASN A 224 24.25 39.25 11.61
N GLN A 225 24.34 39.87 10.43
CA GLN A 225 23.92 39.28 9.17
C GLN A 225 25.02 38.34 8.65
N ILE A 226 24.73 37.05 8.65
CA ILE A 226 25.69 35.99 8.34
C ILE A 226 25.46 35.39 6.95
N PRO A 227 26.48 34.80 6.31
CA PRO A 227 26.25 33.94 5.17
C PRO A 227 25.55 32.64 5.60
N THR A 228 24.59 32.18 4.80
CA THR A 228 24.02 30.84 4.89
C THR A 228 23.79 30.35 3.47
N ILE A 229 24.34 29.19 3.14
CA ILE A 229 24.26 28.57 1.82
C ILE A 229 23.77 27.14 1.99
N ILE A 230 22.75 26.74 1.23
CA ILE A 230 22.29 25.35 1.17
C ILE A 230 22.46 24.87 -0.27
N THR A 231 23.07 23.70 -0.46
CA THR A 231 23.21 23.06 -1.78
C THR A 231 23.02 21.56 -1.65
N GLY A 232 22.62 20.89 -2.73
CA GLY A 232 22.38 19.46 -2.74
C GLY A 232 21.17 19.09 -3.60
N ALA A 233 20.72 17.86 -3.48
CA ALA A 233 19.63 17.33 -4.28
C ALA A 233 18.33 18.10 -4.00
N GLY A 234 17.67 18.48 -5.09
CA GLY A 234 16.38 19.17 -5.02
C GLY A 234 16.44 20.64 -4.57
N VAL A 235 17.63 21.20 -4.33
CA VAL A 235 17.78 22.62 -4.00
C VAL A 235 17.77 23.46 -5.28
N THR A 236 16.82 24.38 -5.37
CA THR A 236 16.77 25.40 -6.43
C THR A 236 17.83 26.47 -6.16
N ALA A 237 18.72 26.68 -7.13
CA ALA A 237 19.74 27.71 -7.03
C ALA A 237 19.12 29.11 -7.10
N GLY A 238 19.51 30.01 -6.20
CA GLY A 238 18.90 31.32 -6.12
C GLY A 238 19.36 32.16 -4.93
N LYS A 239 18.93 33.42 -4.94
CA LYS A 239 19.06 34.32 -3.79
C LYS A 239 17.70 34.43 -3.12
N TYR A 240 17.70 34.17 -1.82
CA TYR A 240 16.52 33.99 -1.00
C TYR A 240 16.47 35.09 0.05
N SER A 241 15.40 35.90 0.05
CA SER A 241 15.31 37.13 0.83
C SER A 241 14.45 37.01 2.07
N GLU A 242 13.88 35.85 2.34
CA GLU A 242 13.19 35.56 3.58
C GLU A 242 14.15 35.68 4.77
N THR A 243 13.62 36.19 5.88
CA THR A 243 14.40 36.38 7.09
C THR A 243 14.51 35.06 7.84
N ILE A 244 15.74 34.59 8.02
CA ILE A 244 16.04 33.35 8.75
C ILE A 244 17.12 33.58 9.81
N ASN A 245 17.22 32.64 10.74
CA ASN A 245 18.31 32.55 11.70
C ASN A 245 18.64 31.08 12.02
N HIS A 246 19.53 30.86 12.99
CA HIS A 246 19.90 29.52 13.47
C HIS A 246 18.71 28.62 13.83
N TYR A 247 17.63 29.19 14.40
CA TYR A 247 16.45 28.41 14.74
C TYR A 247 15.63 27.99 13.53
N ASN A 248 15.64 28.77 12.44
CA ASN A 248 15.02 28.36 11.18
C ASN A 248 15.79 27.20 10.53
N VAL A 249 17.12 27.24 10.54
CA VAL A 249 17.95 26.14 10.03
C VAL A 249 17.72 24.88 10.85
N LEU A 250 17.76 24.98 12.19
CA LEU A 250 17.42 23.86 13.09
C LEU A 250 16.02 23.31 12.79
N ARG A 251 15.03 24.19 12.69
CA ARG A 251 13.65 23.82 12.39
C ARG A 251 13.53 23.08 11.05
N THR A 252 14.28 23.46 10.03
CA THR A 252 14.32 22.74 8.75
C THR A 252 14.86 21.33 8.91
N LEU A 253 15.94 21.14 9.68
CA LEU A 253 16.53 19.83 9.93
C LEU A 253 15.57 18.93 10.72
N GLU A 254 14.93 19.47 11.76
CA GLU A 254 13.95 18.73 12.56
C GLU A 254 12.74 18.31 11.72
N ASP A 255 12.16 19.24 10.95
CA ASP A 255 11.01 18.95 10.11
C ASP A 255 11.37 17.96 8.97
N ALA A 256 12.58 17.99 8.40
CA ALA A 256 13.02 17.05 7.36
C ALA A 256 13.01 15.57 7.82
N TYR A 257 13.20 15.33 9.12
CA TYR A 257 13.26 14.01 9.72
C TYR A 257 12.09 13.69 10.66
N ALA A 258 11.05 14.54 10.68
CA ALA A 258 9.91 14.44 11.59
C ALA A 258 10.32 14.37 13.08
N LEU A 259 11.37 15.09 13.45
CA LEU A 259 11.88 15.15 14.82
C LEU A 259 11.00 16.07 15.70
N PRO A 260 11.07 15.92 17.04
CA PRO A 260 10.65 16.98 17.94
C PRO A 260 11.37 18.29 17.62
N ARG A 261 10.74 19.42 17.99
CA ARG A 261 11.29 20.76 17.75
C ARG A 261 11.88 21.32 19.03
N ALA A 262 13.20 21.45 19.10
CA ALA A 262 13.91 21.90 20.28
C ALA A 262 13.80 23.42 20.48
N GLY A 263 13.45 23.83 21.71
CA GLY A 263 13.49 25.24 22.11
C GLY A 263 12.76 26.18 21.16
N ALA A 264 13.46 27.23 20.71
CA ALA A 264 12.93 28.28 19.83
C ALA A 264 12.64 27.80 18.39
N SER A 265 13.19 26.67 17.93
CA SER A 265 12.87 26.11 16.61
C SER A 265 11.38 25.77 16.48
N ALA A 266 10.73 25.43 17.61
CA ALA A 266 9.29 25.13 17.66
C ALA A 266 8.41 26.29 17.16
N SER A 267 8.88 27.52 17.30
CA SER A 267 8.19 28.74 16.85
C SER A 267 8.77 29.33 15.56
N ALA A 268 9.95 28.86 15.11
CA ALA A 268 10.52 29.25 13.82
C ALA A 268 9.70 28.65 12.66
N THR A 269 9.88 29.19 11.46
CA THR A 269 9.36 28.60 10.23
C THR A 269 10.47 27.82 9.54
N PRO A 270 10.21 26.60 9.03
CA PRO A 270 11.21 25.91 8.23
C PRO A 270 11.42 26.63 6.90
N ILE A 271 12.62 26.51 6.37
CA ILE A 271 12.98 26.83 5.00
C ILE A 271 12.40 25.74 4.08
N THR A 272 11.51 26.13 3.16
CA THR A 272 10.79 25.19 2.27
C THR A 272 10.84 25.59 0.80
N ASP A 273 10.98 26.88 0.52
CA ASP A 273 10.94 27.49 -0.82
C ASP A 273 12.20 27.24 -1.65
N ILE A 274 13.32 26.90 -1.02
CA ILE A 274 14.50 26.38 -1.74
C ILE A 274 14.23 25.03 -2.41
N PHE A 275 13.21 24.32 -1.96
CA PHE A 275 12.74 23.08 -2.57
C PHE A 275 11.53 23.34 -3.48
N ALA A 276 11.11 24.59 -3.68
CA ALA A 276 10.05 24.95 -4.62
C ALA A 276 10.59 24.84 -6.04
N GLY A 277 10.13 23.80 -6.73
CA GLY A 277 10.77 23.18 -7.91
C GLY A 277 10.77 21.65 -7.80
N GLN A 278 10.82 21.14 -6.56
CA GLN A 278 10.49 19.78 -6.12
C GLN A 278 9.08 19.70 -5.51
N THR A 279 8.18 20.61 -5.90
CA THR A 279 6.74 20.44 -5.67
C THR A 279 6.16 19.53 -6.75
N GLY A 280 6.77 18.38 -6.98
CA GLY A 280 6.17 17.24 -7.66
C GLY A 280 5.69 16.28 -6.59
N GLY A 281 4.64 16.66 -5.85
CA GLY A 281 4.01 15.74 -4.92
C GLY A 281 3.26 14.72 -5.74
N VAL A 282 3.90 13.59 -6.06
CA VAL A 282 3.18 12.46 -6.63
C VAL A 282 2.11 12.06 -5.63
N THR A 283 0.85 12.26 -6.00
CA THR A 283 -0.29 11.92 -5.16
C THR A 283 -0.98 10.74 -5.81
N VAL A 284 -1.02 9.59 -5.12
CA VAL A 284 -1.74 8.41 -5.58
C VAL A 284 -3.14 8.43 -4.99
N ALA A 285 -4.17 8.51 -5.82
CA ALA A 285 -5.55 8.48 -5.37
C ALA A 285 -5.87 7.12 -4.74
N ASN A 286 -6.44 7.13 -3.53
CA ASN A 286 -6.92 5.91 -2.88
C ASN A 286 -8.19 5.42 -3.60
N PRO A 287 -8.22 4.19 -4.15
CA PRO A 287 -9.38 3.66 -4.86
C PRO A 287 -10.50 3.17 -3.92
N GLY A 288 -10.28 3.22 -2.60
CA GLY A 288 -11.11 2.55 -1.60
C GLY A 288 -10.84 1.04 -1.57
N ASN A 289 -11.43 0.36 -0.58
CA ASN A 289 -11.31 -1.09 -0.46
C ASN A 289 -11.93 -1.79 -1.67
N GLN A 290 -11.22 -2.81 -2.16
CA GLN A 290 -11.61 -3.57 -3.34
C GLN A 290 -12.09 -4.97 -2.95
N THR A 291 -12.95 -5.53 -3.79
CA THR A 291 -13.37 -6.92 -3.71
C THR A 291 -13.13 -7.63 -5.03
N GLY A 292 -12.83 -8.92 -4.95
CA GLY A 292 -12.64 -9.78 -6.12
C GLY A 292 -13.14 -11.20 -5.84
N THR A 293 -13.10 -12.06 -6.85
CA THR A 293 -13.52 -13.46 -6.75
C THR A 293 -12.45 -14.32 -7.41
N VAL A 294 -12.07 -15.44 -6.77
CA VAL A 294 -11.11 -16.38 -7.37
C VAL A 294 -11.59 -16.83 -8.75
N GLY A 295 -10.71 -16.81 -9.74
CA GLY A 295 -10.99 -17.24 -11.11
C GLY A 295 -11.66 -16.19 -12.00
N THR A 296 -12.06 -15.03 -11.47
CA THR A 296 -12.65 -13.94 -12.26
C THR A 296 -11.60 -12.88 -12.58
N ALA A 297 -11.38 -12.59 -13.86
CA ALA A 297 -10.47 -11.52 -14.27
C ALA A 297 -10.92 -10.17 -13.67
N THR A 298 -9.95 -9.43 -13.14
CA THR A 298 -10.18 -8.13 -12.50
C THR A 298 -9.21 -7.10 -13.08
N SER A 299 -9.68 -5.86 -13.17
CA SER A 299 -8.86 -4.70 -13.55
C SER A 299 -9.19 -3.51 -12.67
N LEU A 300 -8.17 -2.82 -12.18
CA LEU A 300 -8.28 -1.58 -11.41
C LEU A 300 -7.25 -0.57 -11.93
N GLN A 301 -7.71 0.57 -12.41
CA GLN A 301 -6.85 1.66 -12.84
C GLN A 301 -6.45 2.51 -11.62
N MET A 302 -5.15 2.61 -11.36
CA MET A 302 -4.63 3.55 -10.39
C MET A 302 -4.43 4.91 -11.04
N HIS A 303 -4.79 5.96 -10.32
CA HIS A 303 -4.59 7.34 -10.75
C HIS A 303 -3.60 8.00 -9.81
N ALA A 304 -2.49 8.49 -10.38
CA ALA A 304 -1.59 9.37 -9.68
C ALA A 304 -1.44 10.68 -10.44
N THR A 305 -1.32 11.76 -9.70
CA THR A 305 -1.04 13.09 -10.26
C THR A 305 0.31 13.53 -9.79
N ASP A 306 1.05 14.19 -10.67
CA ASP A 306 2.27 14.89 -10.35
C ASP A 306 2.03 16.38 -10.48
N SER A 307 2.48 17.16 -9.50
CA SER A 307 2.47 18.61 -9.56
C SER A 307 3.70 19.20 -10.27
N GLY A 308 4.68 18.36 -10.64
CA GLY A 308 5.79 18.67 -11.54
C GLY A 308 5.37 18.61 -13.01
N SER A 309 5.76 19.60 -13.81
CA SER A 309 5.42 19.66 -15.23
C SER A 309 6.30 18.73 -16.08
N GLY A 310 5.69 17.91 -16.95
CA GLY A 310 6.41 17.09 -17.93
C GLY A 310 7.02 15.79 -17.39
N GLN A 311 6.71 15.44 -16.14
CA GLN A 311 7.18 14.22 -15.49
C GLN A 311 6.41 12.99 -15.99
N THR A 312 7.10 11.85 -16.07
CA THR A 312 6.48 10.54 -16.33
C THR A 312 6.45 9.74 -15.04
N LEU A 313 5.32 9.09 -14.75
CA LEU A 313 5.15 8.29 -13.53
C LEU A 313 5.44 6.81 -13.79
N THR A 314 6.19 6.19 -12.89
CA THR A 314 6.42 4.75 -12.81
C THR A 314 5.68 4.18 -11.60
N TYR A 315 4.93 3.11 -11.79
CA TYR A 315 4.09 2.49 -10.76
C TYR A 315 4.69 1.18 -10.26
N SER A 316 4.50 0.92 -8.97
CA SER A 316 4.77 -0.37 -8.33
C SER A 316 3.69 -0.69 -7.31
N ALA A 317 3.52 -1.98 -7.00
CA ALA A 317 2.54 -2.43 -6.03
C ALA A 317 3.10 -3.59 -5.22
N SER A 318 2.75 -3.64 -3.94
CA SER A 318 3.06 -4.73 -3.02
C SER A 318 1.78 -5.20 -2.32
N GLY A 319 1.77 -6.46 -1.88
CA GLY A 319 0.60 -7.05 -1.21
C GLY A 319 -0.60 -7.34 -2.12
N LEU A 320 -0.43 -7.32 -3.46
CA LEU A 320 -1.49 -7.70 -4.38
C LEU A 320 -1.93 -9.17 -4.16
N PRO A 321 -3.24 -9.49 -4.26
CA PRO A 321 -3.70 -10.87 -4.30
C PRO A 321 -3.00 -11.70 -5.38
N ALA A 322 -2.71 -12.96 -5.08
CA ALA A 322 -2.00 -13.86 -5.98
C ALA A 322 -2.73 -13.97 -7.34
N GLY A 323 -2.01 -13.70 -8.43
CA GLY A 323 -2.55 -13.68 -9.80
C GLY A 323 -2.90 -12.29 -10.34
N LEU A 324 -2.71 -11.23 -9.54
CA LEU A 324 -2.75 -9.83 -9.99
C LEU A 324 -1.33 -9.24 -10.09
N SER A 325 -1.16 -8.30 -11.02
CA SER A 325 0.07 -7.51 -11.19
C SER A 325 -0.28 -6.07 -11.58
N ILE A 326 0.64 -5.12 -11.34
CA ILE A 326 0.53 -3.74 -11.82
C ILE A 326 1.43 -3.51 -13.03
N ASP A 327 0.91 -2.86 -14.06
CA ASP A 327 1.74 -2.36 -15.16
C ASP A 327 2.46 -1.08 -14.71
N SER A 328 3.79 -1.09 -14.80
CA SER A 328 4.63 -0.01 -14.25
C SER A 328 4.52 1.31 -15.02
N SER A 329 4.01 1.31 -16.25
CA SER A 329 3.91 2.51 -17.07
C SER A 329 2.53 3.17 -17.02
N THR A 330 1.49 2.36 -16.80
CA THR A 330 0.09 2.80 -16.83
C THR A 330 -0.56 2.81 -15.46
N GLY A 331 -0.02 2.09 -14.47
CA GLY A 331 -0.66 1.93 -13.16
C GLY A 331 -1.88 1.00 -13.18
N LEU A 332 -2.12 0.27 -14.27
CA LEU A 332 -3.23 -0.67 -14.37
C LEU A 332 -2.90 -1.95 -13.58
N ILE A 333 -3.62 -2.19 -12.49
CA ILE A 333 -3.63 -3.48 -11.81
C ILE A 333 -4.57 -4.41 -12.58
N SER A 334 -4.08 -5.55 -13.04
CA SER A 334 -4.91 -6.53 -13.76
C SER A 334 -4.44 -7.96 -13.54
N GLY A 335 -5.33 -8.92 -13.82
CA GLY A 335 -5.06 -10.35 -13.74
C GLY A 335 -6.27 -11.15 -13.25
N THR A 336 -6.03 -12.40 -12.84
CA THR A 336 -7.07 -13.28 -12.32
C THR A 336 -6.65 -13.78 -10.94
N PRO A 337 -7.32 -13.35 -9.84
CA PRO A 337 -7.00 -13.83 -8.51
C PRO A 337 -7.13 -15.36 -8.40
N THR A 338 -6.18 -16.00 -7.75
CA THR A 338 -6.09 -17.48 -7.67
C THR A 338 -6.39 -18.03 -6.28
N THR A 339 -6.31 -17.19 -5.25
CA THR A 339 -6.48 -17.59 -3.84
C THR A 339 -7.41 -16.63 -3.13
N ALA A 340 -8.35 -17.17 -2.34
CA ALA A 340 -9.25 -16.38 -1.51
C ALA A 340 -8.53 -15.86 -0.26
N GLY A 341 -8.87 -14.65 0.18
CA GLY A 341 -8.28 -14.02 1.36
C GLY A 341 -8.31 -12.50 1.28
N SER A 342 -7.94 -11.86 2.38
CA SER A 342 -7.78 -10.41 2.46
C SER A 342 -6.30 -10.05 2.41
N SER A 343 -5.96 -9.03 1.62
CA SER A 343 -4.61 -8.48 1.50
C SER A 343 -4.64 -6.97 1.75
N THR A 344 -3.56 -6.44 2.31
CA THR A 344 -3.31 -4.99 2.36
C THR A 344 -2.41 -4.63 1.18
N VAL A 345 -2.96 -3.89 0.22
CA VAL A 345 -2.27 -3.50 -1.01
C VAL A 345 -1.71 -2.10 -0.83
N THR A 346 -0.42 -1.92 -1.11
CA THR A 346 0.22 -0.60 -1.19
C THR A 346 0.68 -0.36 -2.62
N VAL A 347 0.16 0.69 -3.24
CA VAL A 347 0.56 1.17 -4.57
C VAL A 347 1.42 2.41 -4.40
N THR A 348 2.57 2.43 -5.08
CA THR A 348 3.48 3.58 -5.13
C THR A 348 3.60 4.05 -6.56
N ALA A 349 3.55 5.37 -6.77
CA ALA A 349 3.94 6.00 -8.02
C ALA A 349 5.16 6.89 -7.75
N THR A 350 6.12 6.86 -8.67
CA THR A 350 7.37 7.61 -8.59
C THR A 350 7.58 8.36 -9.88
N ASP A 351 7.94 9.63 -9.81
CA ASP A 351 8.22 10.44 -10.99
C ASP A 351 9.68 10.31 -11.46
N THR A 352 10.00 10.97 -12.57
CA THR A 352 11.36 10.99 -13.14
C THR A 352 12.37 11.79 -12.30
N ALA A 353 11.92 12.56 -11.31
CA ALA A 353 12.77 13.23 -10.32
C ALA A 353 12.90 12.45 -9.00
N ASN A 354 12.40 11.20 -8.95
CA ASN A 354 12.33 10.33 -7.78
C ASN A 354 11.41 10.79 -6.64
N ALA A 355 10.57 11.80 -6.86
CA ALA A 355 9.47 12.09 -5.96
C ALA A 355 8.45 10.94 -6.02
N SER A 356 7.91 10.54 -4.88
CA SER A 356 6.97 9.42 -4.82
C SER A 356 5.82 9.66 -3.88
N GLY A 357 4.68 9.06 -4.22
CA GLY A 357 3.50 8.97 -3.39
C GLY A 357 3.04 7.54 -3.32
N ASN A 358 2.35 7.20 -2.24
CA ASN A 358 1.72 5.89 -2.12
C ASN A 358 0.33 5.99 -1.51
N THR A 359 -0.45 4.95 -1.73
CA THR A 359 -1.74 4.76 -1.07
C THR A 359 -1.88 3.30 -0.68
N THR A 360 -2.59 3.06 0.42
CA THR A 360 -2.85 1.71 0.94
C THR A 360 -4.34 1.48 1.07
N PHE A 361 -4.81 0.30 0.66
CA PHE A 361 -6.22 -0.10 0.75
C PHE A 361 -6.34 -1.62 0.94
N GLY A 362 -7.48 -2.07 1.44
CA GLY A 362 -7.77 -3.49 1.58
C GLY A 362 -8.27 -4.10 0.27
N TRP A 363 -7.84 -5.31 -0.06
CA TRP A 363 -8.41 -6.11 -1.14
C TRP A 363 -8.87 -7.46 -0.61
N THR A 364 -10.17 -7.72 -0.68
CA THR A 364 -10.75 -9.00 -0.25
C THR A 364 -11.14 -9.83 -1.47
N VAL A 365 -10.46 -10.95 -1.68
CA VAL A 365 -10.83 -11.94 -2.68
C VAL A 365 -11.72 -12.99 -2.02
N GLY A 366 -12.99 -13.01 -2.40
CA GLY A 366 -13.90 -14.08 -2.03
C GLY A 366 -13.53 -15.39 -2.75
N PRO A 367 -13.95 -16.55 -2.22
CA PRO A 367 -13.84 -17.82 -2.94
C PRO A 367 -14.53 -17.69 -4.30
N ALA A 368 -14.09 -18.50 -5.27
CA ALA A 368 -14.74 -18.56 -6.57
C ALA A 368 -16.22 -18.84 -6.33
N SER A 369 -17.08 -17.84 -6.55
CA SER A 369 -18.49 -18.11 -6.76
C SER A 369 -18.57 -18.76 -8.13
N GLY A 370 -18.38 -20.08 -8.19
CA GLY A 370 -19.05 -20.85 -9.21
C GLY A 370 -20.53 -20.63 -8.92
N GLY A 371 -21.09 -19.57 -9.51
CA GLY A 371 -22.41 -19.04 -9.19
C GLY A 371 -23.47 -20.03 -9.62
N CYS A 372 -23.59 -21.11 -8.85
CA CYS A 372 -24.73 -21.98 -8.93
C CYS A 372 -25.87 -21.26 -8.23
N SER A 373 -26.62 -20.48 -8.99
CA SER A 373 -27.95 -20.09 -8.54
C SER A 373 -28.83 -21.34 -8.54
N ALA A 374 -29.51 -21.58 -7.42
CA ALA A 374 -30.42 -22.70 -7.30
C ALA A 374 -31.44 -22.69 -8.45
N ALA A 375 -31.54 -23.78 -9.22
CA ALA A 375 -32.37 -23.82 -10.41
C ALA A 375 -32.81 -25.25 -10.77
N GLN A 376 -34.05 -25.36 -11.29
CA GLN A 376 -34.54 -26.50 -12.04
C GLN A 376 -34.02 -26.41 -13.48
N LYS A 377 -33.45 -27.49 -14.01
CA LYS A 377 -32.82 -27.51 -15.35
C LYS A 377 -33.71 -28.12 -16.44
N PHE A 378 -34.65 -29.00 -16.10
CA PHE A 378 -35.63 -29.44 -17.08
C PHE A 378 -36.69 -28.37 -17.32
N GLY A 379 -37.04 -28.15 -18.58
CA GLY A 379 -38.30 -27.53 -18.96
C GLY A 379 -39.40 -28.58 -19.09
N ASN A 380 -40.64 -28.16 -18.89
CA ASN A 380 -41.83 -29.02 -18.80
C ASN A 380 -41.62 -30.27 -17.90
N PRO A 381 -41.18 -30.10 -16.64
CA PRO A 381 -40.80 -31.21 -15.77
C PRO A 381 -41.92 -32.22 -15.47
N GLY A 382 -43.17 -31.75 -15.34
CA GLY A 382 -44.37 -32.58 -15.16
C GLY A 382 -45.19 -32.74 -16.43
N PHE A 383 -44.62 -32.49 -17.61
CA PHE A 383 -45.29 -32.71 -18.91
C PHE A 383 -46.56 -31.89 -19.22
N GLU A 384 -47.05 -31.07 -18.29
CA GLU A 384 -48.29 -30.28 -18.31
C GLU A 384 -48.55 -29.35 -19.50
N THR A 385 -47.55 -29.09 -20.35
CA THR A 385 -47.81 -28.36 -21.61
C THR A 385 -48.61 -29.19 -22.63
N GLY A 386 -48.71 -30.52 -22.43
CA GLY A 386 -49.34 -31.46 -23.36
C GLY A 386 -48.59 -31.61 -24.69
N ALA A 387 -47.41 -31.01 -24.81
CA ALA A 387 -46.54 -31.10 -25.96
C ALA A 387 -45.18 -31.66 -25.55
N ALA A 388 -44.49 -32.32 -26.50
CA ALA A 388 -43.17 -32.88 -26.25
C ALA A 388 -42.12 -31.80 -25.92
N PRO A 389 -41.91 -30.72 -26.70
CA PRO A 389 -40.84 -29.76 -26.43
C PRO A 389 -40.95 -29.11 -25.03
N PRO A 390 -39.82 -28.98 -24.30
CA PRO A 390 -38.43 -29.18 -24.71
C PRO A 390 -37.92 -30.63 -24.66
N TRP A 391 -38.77 -31.60 -24.31
CA TRP A 391 -38.44 -33.01 -24.45
C TRP A 391 -38.44 -33.44 -25.91
N THR A 392 -37.54 -34.36 -26.24
CA THR A 392 -37.60 -35.19 -27.44
C THR A 392 -38.23 -36.51 -27.04
N ALA A 393 -39.46 -36.76 -27.47
CA ALA A 393 -40.23 -37.94 -27.11
C ALA A 393 -40.66 -38.73 -28.36
N ALA A 394 -40.78 -40.04 -28.25
CA ALA A 394 -41.47 -40.86 -29.25
C ALA A 394 -42.96 -40.45 -29.35
N SER A 395 -43.60 -40.81 -30.47
CA SER A 395 -44.97 -40.37 -30.74
C SER A 395 -45.94 -41.00 -29.73
N GLY A 396 -46.79 -40.18 -29.11
CA GLY A 396 -47.76 -40.65 -28.11
C GLY A 396 -47.23 -40.76 -26.68
N VAL A 397 -45.91 -40.61 -26.47
CA VAL A 397 -45.31 -40.75 -25.13
C VAL A 397 -45.77 -39.66 -24.17
N ILE A 398 -45.97 -38.41 -24.61
CA ILE A 398 -46.60 -37.38 -23.76
C ILE A 398 -48.11 -37.50 -23.90
N SER A 399 -48.79 -37.83 -22.80
CA SER A 399 -50.19 -38.26 -22.81
C SER A 399 -50.96 -37.78 -21.58
N ASN A 400 -52.29 -37.74 -21.71
CA ASN A 400 -53.27 -37.54 -20.64
C ASN A 400 -54.40 -38.58 -20.71
N ASN A 401 -54.10 -39.73 -21.30
CA ASN A 401 -55.06 -40.80 -21.53
C ASN A 401 -55.58 -41.37 -20.18
N SER A 402 -56.86 -41.70 -20.09
CA SER A 402 -57.42 -42.26 -18.86
C SER A 402 -56.98 -43.69 -18.51
N GLY A 403 -56.19 -44.34 -19.37
CA GLY A 403 -55.64 -45.68 -19.14
C GLY A 403 -54.57 -45.73 -18.05
N GLU A 404 -53.89 -44.60 -17.81
CA GLU A 404 -52.97 -44.40 -16.70
C GLU A 404 -53.37 -43.12 -15.95
N SER A 405 -52.78 -42.89 -14.78
CA SER A 405 -53.02 -41.65 -14.02
C SER A 405 -51.73 -40.88 -13.83
N PRO A 406 -51.73 -39.54 -13.97
CA PRO A 406 -50.57 -38.73 -13.58
C PRO A 406 -50.32 -38.83 -12.07
N HIS A 407 -49.08 -38.62 -11.66
CA HIS A 407 -48.74 -38.44 -10.24
C HIS A 407 -49.25 -37.08 -9.74
N SER A 408 -49.11 -36.03 -10.55
CA SER A 408 -49.71 -34.72 -10.30
C SER A 408 -50.12 -34.03 -11.60
N GLY A 409 -51.01 -33.04 -11.53
CA GLY A 409 -51.45 -32.34 -12.75
C GLY A 409 -52.38 -33.18 -13.64
N SER A 410 -52.27 -33.03 -14.95
CA SER A 410 -53.15 -33.65 -15.95
C SER A 410 -52.41 -34.42 -17.05
N TRP A 411 -51.09 -34.25 -17.18
CA TRP A 411 -50.28 -34.89 -18.22
C TRP A 411 -49.13 -35.66 -17.60
N TYR A 412 -48.63 -36.65 -18.32
CA TYR A 412 -47.52 -37.48 -17.89
C TYR A 412 -46.81 -38.06 -19.12
N SER A 413 -45.69 -38.72 -18.91
CA SER A 413 -45.01 -39.50 -19.94
C SER A 413 -45.33 -40.97 -19.78
N TRP A 414 -45.81 -41.63 -20.84
CA TRP A 414 -46.10 -43.06 -20.90
C TRP A 414 -45.23 -43.71 -21.96
N LEU A 415 -44.28 -44.54 -21.54
CA LEU A 415 -43.46 -45.34 -22.43
C LEU A 415 -43.98 -46.79 -22.43
N ASP A 416 -44.04 -47.39 -23.61
CA ASP A 416 -44.48 -48.77 -23.86
C ASP A 416 -45.96 -49.03 -23.46
N GLY A 417 -46.30 -50.26 -23.02
CA GLY A 417 -47.67 -50.66 -22.70
C GLY A 417 -48.47 -51.21 -23.90
N TYR A 418 -47.79 -51.70 -24.94
CA TYR A 418 -48.44 -52.18 -26.17
C TYR A 418 -48.74 -53.69 -26.14
N GLY A 419 -48.06 -54.46 -25.30
CA GLY A 419 -48.11 -55.93 -25.35
C GLY A 419 -47.51 -56.51 -26.63
N SER A 420 -46.57 -55.79 -27.24
CA SER A 420 -45.85 -56.21 -28.43
C SER A 420 -44.51 -55.49 -28.49
N SER A 421 -43.52 -56.06 -29.19
CA SER A 421 -42.17 -55.47 -29.19
C SER A 421 -42.18 -54.01 -29.61
N HIS A 422 -41.87 -53.14 -28.66
CA HIS A 422 -41.87 -51.70 -28.82
C HIS A 422 -40.68 -51.08 -28.11
N THR A 423 -40.30 -49.86 -28.52
CA THR A 423 -39.27 -49.10 -27.84
C THR A 423 -39.62 -47.63 -27.89
N ASP A 424 -40.06 -47.11 -26.76
CA ASP A 424 -40.26 -45.68 -26.58
C ASP A 424 -39.04 -44.99 -25.99
N THR A 425 -38.87 -43.72 -26.34
CA THR A 425 -37.79 -42.89 -25.78
C THR A 425 -38.31 -41.52 -25.36
N LEU A 426 -37.72 -41.01 -24.28
CA LEU A 426 -37.92 -39.66 -23.78
C LEU A 426 -36.56 -39.08 -23.40
N ALA A 427 -36.20 -37.91 -23.92
CA ALA A 427 -34.90 -37.30 -23.63
C ALA A 427 -34.97 -35.77 -23.53
N GLN A 428 -34.15 -35.18 -22.65
CA GLN A 428 -33.94 -33.74 -22.61
C GLN A 428 -32.46 -33.43 -22.36
N THR A 429 -31.93 -32.49 -23.14
CA THR A 429 -30.55 -32.01 -23.04
C THR A 429 -30.48 -30.74 -22.22
N VAL A 430 -29.56 -30.69 -21.26
CA VAL A 430 -29.41 -29.62 -20.28
C VAL A 430 -27.95 -29.33 -20.01
N THR A 431 -27.61 -28.07 -19.75
CA THR A 431 -26.27 -27.67 -19.31
C THR A 431 -26.24 -27.51 -17.80
N LEU A 432 -25.37 -28.28 -17.14
CA LEU A 432 -25.13 -28.17 -15.72
C LEU A 432 -24.10 -27.07 -15.43
N PRO A 433 -24.39 -26.10 -14.54
CA PRO A 433 -23.40 -25.11 -14.14
C PRO A 433 -22.25 -25.77 -13.37
N THR A 434 -21.09 -25.10 -13.30
CA THR A 434 -20.00 -25.51 -12.42
C THR A 434 -20.20 -24.94 -11.01
N GLY A 435 -19.64 -25.61 -10.00
CA GLY A 435 -19.53 -25.05 -8.65
C GLY A 435 -20.80 -25.11 -7.78
N CYS A 436 -21.81 -25.91 -8.13
CA CYS A 436 -22.91 -26.21 -7.20
C CYS A 436 -22.46 -27.18 -6.12
N THR A 437 -23.13 -27.12 -4.98
CA THR A 437 -22.98 -28.10 -3.89
C THR A 437 -23.86 -29.33 -4.11
N SER A 438 -24.90 -29.22 -4.95
CA SER A 438 -25.83 -30.30 -5.28
C SER A 438 -26.22 -30.32 -6.75
N TYR A 439 -26.35 -31.52 -7.32
CA TYR A 439 -26.85 -31.80 -8.67
C TYR A 439 -27.77 -33.02 -8.62
N GLN A 440 -29.07 -32.80 -8.42
CA GLN A 440 -30.00 -33.89 -8.12
C GLN A 440 -31.01 -34.09 -9.25
N LEU A 441 -30.91 -35.23 -9.94
CA LEU A 441 -31.97 -35.75 -10.78
C LEU A 441 -33.04 -36.40 -9.89
N GLY A 442 -34.31 -36.19 -10.20
CA GLY A 442 -35.45 -36.85 -9.59
C GLY A 442 -36.56 -37.12 -10.60
N PHE A 443 -37.35 -38.15 -10.40
CA PHE A 443 -38.59 -38.40 -11.14
C PHE A 443 -39.50 -39.35 -10.36
N TRP A 444 -40.80 -39.30 -10.65
CA TRP A 444 -41.76 -40.28 -10.16
C TRP A 444 -42.01 -41.31 -11.26
N LEU A 445 -41.98 -42.59 -10.88
CA LEU A 445 -42.18 -43.71 -11.79
C LEU A 445 -43.30 -44.62 -11.26
N HIS A 446 -44.32 -44.85 -12.09
CA HIS A 446 -45.28 -45.92 -11.93
C HIS A 446 -45.02 -46.98 -13.01
N ILE A 447 -45.06 -48.25 -12.61
CA ILE A 447 -44.90 -49.37 -13.53
C ILE A 447 -46.14 -50.24 -13.35
N ASP A 448 -46.91 -50.38 -14.43
CA ASP A 448 -48.03 -51.31 -14.52
C ASP A 448 -47.67 -52.43 -15.49
N THR A 449 -47.99 -53.68 -15.15
CA THR A 449 -47.61 -54.82 -15.98
C THR A 449 -48.63 -55.93 -15.92
N ALA A 450 -48.91 -56.52 -17.08
CA ALA A 450 -49.67 -57.76 -17.21
C ALA A 450 -48.77 -59.01 -17.15
N GLU A 451 -47.44 -58.84 -17.03
CA GLU A 451 -46.52 -59.94 -16.78
C GLU A 451 -46.69 -60.48 -15.36
N THR A 452 -46.76 -61.81 -15.23
CA THR A 452 -46.96 -62.49 -13.94
C THR A 452 -45.69 -63.12 -13.37
N THR A 453 -44.58 -63.05 -14.12
CA THR A 453 -43.29 -63.57 -13.66
C THR A 453 -42.78 -62.77 -12.47
N THR A 454 -42.07 -63.44 -11.56
CA THR A 454 -41.40 -62.83 -10.42
C THR A 454 -39.88 -62.86 -10.55
N THR A 455 -39.35 -63.40 -11.65
CA THR A 455 -37.91 -63.64 -11.83
C THR A 455 -37.33 -63.14 -13.14
N THR A 456 -38.16 -62.99 -14.18
CA THR A 456 -37.69 -62.57 -15.51
C THR A 456 -37.99 -61.10 -15.74
N GLN A 457 -36.96 -60.35 -16.14
CA GLN A 457 -37.06 -58.95 -16.54
C GLN A 457 -37.26 -58.90 -18.07
N TYR A 458 -38.50 -59.04 -18.51
CA TYR A 458 -38.86 -59.02 -19.93
C TYR A 458 -38.74 -57.60 -20.47
N ASP A 459 -39.52 -56.69 -19.89
CA ASP A 459 -39.58 -55.30 -20.30
C ASP A 459 -38.71 -54.46 -19.39
N LYS A 460 -38.05 -53.43 -19.95
CA LYS A 460 -37.09 -52.61 -19.21
C LYS A 460 -37.22 -51.14 -19.52
N LEU A 461 -37.08 -50.33 -18.47
CA LEU A 461 -36.84 -48.89 -18.57
C LEU A 461 -35.42 -48.60 -18.13
N THR A 462 -34.59 -48.07 -19.04
CA THR A 462 -33.25 -47.59 -18.68
C THR A 462 -33.21 -46.07 -18.60
N THR A 463 -32.65 -45.54 -17.50
CA THR A 463 -32.35 -44.11 -17.33
C THR A 463 -30.85 -43.89 -17.51
N GLN A 464 -30.46 -43.11 -18.52
CA GLN A 464 -29.07 -42.92 -18.91
C GLN A 464 -28.70 -41.44 -19.00
N VAL A 465 -27.41 -41.17 -18.74
CA VAL A 465 -26.76 -39.88 -19.02
C VAL A 465 -25.93 -40.04 -20.27
N LEU A 466 -26.17 -39.19 -21.26
CA LEU A 466 -25.43 -39.16 -22.52
C LEU A 466 -24.69 -37.82 -22.64
N ASN A 467 -23.58 -37.81 -23.38
CA ASN A 467 -22.94 -36.56 -23.78
C ASN A 467 -23.69 -35.91 -24.97
N ALA A 468 -23.25 -34.71 -25.36
CA ALA A 468 -23.84 -33.98 -26.48
C ALA A 468 -23.80 -34.70 -27.84
N SER A 469 -22.92 -35.71 -28.01
CA SER A 469 -22.86 -36.53 -29.24
C SER A 469 -23.72 -37.80 -29.19
N GLY A 470 -24.49 -38.01 -28.12
CA GLY A 470 -25.37 -39.17 -27.94
C GLY A 470 -24.66 -40.43 -27.44
N THR A 471 -23.41 -40.33 -26.97
CA THR A 471 -22.69 -41.44 -26.34
C THR A 471 -23.14 -41.58 -24.88
N VAL A 472 -23.45 -42.80 -24.44
CA VAL A 472 -23.79 -43.09 -23.04
C VAL A 472 -22.55 -42.88 -22.17
N LEU A 473 -22.65 -41.94 -21.23
CA LEU A 473 -21.65 -41.68 -20.18
C LEU A 473 -21.89 -42.55 -18.95
N GLY A 474 -23.16 -42.85 -18.65
CA GLY A 474 -23.53 -43.70 -17.52
C GLY A 474 -24.98 -44.15 -17.58
N THR A 475 -25.28 -45.29 -16.96
CA THR A 475 -26.65 -45.76 -16.72
C THR A 475 -26.96 -45.57 -15.23
N LEU A 476 -27.93 -44.72 -14.93
CA LEU A 476 -28.33 -44.38 -13.56
C LEU A 476 -29.18 -45.48 -12.94
N ALA A 477 -30.08 -46.05 -13.74
CA ALA A 477 -30.93 -47.16 -13.32
C ALA A 477 -31.45 -47.99 -14.48
N THR A 478 -31.89 -49.19 -14.15
CA THR A 478 -32.67 -50.06 -15.02
C THR A 478 -33.81 -50.64 -14.19
N PHE A 479 -35.04 -50.28 -14.57
CA PHE A 479 -36.27 -50.85 -14.02
C PHE A 479 -36.82 -51.88 -15.00
N SER A 480 -37.75 -52.69 -14.53
CA SER A 480 -38.41 -53.72 -15.32
C SER A 480 -39.82 -54.00 -14.82
N ASN A 481 -40.54 -54.87 -15.52
CA ASN A 481 -41.81 -55.45 -15.06
C ASN A 481 -41.75 -56.02 -13.63
N LEU A 482 -40.57 -56.47 -13.15
CA LEU A 482 -40.39 -56.93 -11.77
C LEU A 482 -40.42 -55.82 -10.71
N ASN A 483 -40.35 -54.56 -11.13
CA ASN A 483 -40.36 -53.38 -10.27
C ASN A 483 -41.75 -52.75 -10.13
N HIS A 484 -42.81 -53.38 -10.64
CA HIS A 484 -44.18 -52.88 -10.51
C HIS A 484 -44.60 -52.73 -9.03
N SER A 485 -45.35 -51.67 -8.76
CA SER A 485 -45.88 -51.36 -7.44
C SER A 485 -47.18 -50.58 -7.56
N THR A 486 -48.01 -50.61 -6.52
CA THR A 486 -49.21 -49.77 -6.46
C THR A 486 -48.81 -48.29 -6.44
N GLY A 487 -49.16 -47.55 -7.50
CA GLY A 487 -48.88 -46.12 -7.63
C GLY A 487 -47.41 -45.79 -7.93
N TYR A 488 -47.09 -44.51 -7.81
CA TYR A 488 -45.76 -43.97 -8.15
C TYR A 488 -44.76 -44.11 -7.00
N ALA A 489 -43.49 -44.31 -7.37
CA ALA A 489 -42.34 -44.23 -6.49
C ALA A 489 -41.38 -43.12 -6.96
N GLN A 490 -40.80 -42.38 -6.01
CA GLN A 490 -39.81 -41.35 -6.32
C GLN A 490 -38.40 -41.97 -6.43
N HIS A 491 -37.67 -41.60 -7.46
CA HIS A 491 -36.28 -42.00 -7.67
C HIS A 491 -35.39 -40.76 -7.80
N THR A 492 -34.21 -40.78 -7.17
CA THR A 492 -33.26 -39.66 -7.20
C THR A 492 -31.83 -40.13 -7.43
N TYR A 493 -31.03 -39.33 -8.13
CA TYR A 493 -29.65 -39.62 -8.49
C TYR A 493 -28.76 -38.37 -8.40
N ASP A 494 -27.54 -38.52 -7.88
CA ASP A 494 -26.53 -37.46 -7.89
C ASP A 494 -25.81 -37.42 -9.24
N LEU A 495 -25.79 -36.23 -9.83
CA LEU A 495 -25.16 -35.92 -11.11
C LEU A 495 -23.92 -35.01 -10.96
N SER A 496 -23.36 -34.89 -9.75
CA SER A 496 -22.18 -34.07 -9.46
C SER A 496 -20.98 -34.36 -10.37
N ALA A 497 -20.81 -35.62 -10.80
CA ALA A 497 -19.77 -36.04 -11.75
C ALA A 497 -19.87 -35.36 -13.13
N TYR A 498 -21.02 -34.76 -13.46
CA TYR A 498 -21.29 -34.09 -14.73
C TYR A 498 -21.33 -32.56 -14.61
N ALA A 499 -20.90 -31.99 -13.47
CA ALA A 499 -20.83 -30.55 -13.25
C ALA A 499 -20.05 -29.84 -14.37
N GLY A 500 -20.61 -28.74 -14.90
CA GLY A 500 -20.03 -27.98 -16.00
C GLY A 500 -20.23 -28.57 -17.40
N GLN A 501 -20.92 -29.70 -17.54
CA GLN A 501 -21.12 -30.36 -18.82
C GLN A 501 -22.55 -30.13 -19.37
N THR A 502 -22.68 -30.19 -20.69
CA THR A 502 -23.97 -30.37 -21.36
C THR A 502 -24.24 -31.86 -21.51
N ILE A 503 -25.28 -32.35 -20.86
CA ILE A 503 -25.68 -33.75 -20.82
C ILE A 503 -27.11 -33.93 -21.31
N THR A 504 -27.43 -35.15 -21.76
CA THR A 504 -28.80 -35.57 -22.07
C THR A 504 -29.22 -36.63 -21.08
N ILE A 505 -30.34 -36.41 -20.39
CA ILE A 505 -31.00 -37.48 -19.64
C ILE A 505 -31.96 -38.17 -20.58
N LYS A 506 -31.78 -39.47 -20.76
CA LYS A 506 -32.60 -40.30 -21.65
C LYS A 506 -33.23 -41.44 -20.89
N PHE A 507 -34.54 -41.57 -21.04
CA PHE A 507 -35.32 -42.74 -20.69
C PHE A 507 -35.56 -43.55 -21.96
N THR A 508 -35.40 -44.86 -21.87
CA THR A 508 -35.68 -45.79 -22.97
C THR A 508 -36.45 -46.96 -22.39
N GLY A 509 -37.73 -47.03 -22.74
CA GLY A 509 -38.58 -48.17 -22.51
C GLY A 509 -38.36 -49.17 -23.66
N ALA A 510 -38.28 -50.44 -23.33
CA ALA A 510 -38.26 -51.53 -24.29
C ALA A 510 -39.17 -52.64 -23.79
N GLU A 511 -40.19 -52.94 -24.59
CA GLU A 511 -41.15 -54.01 -24.38
C GLU A 511 -40.81 -55.20 -25.30
N ASP A 512 -40.98 -56.42 -24.81
CA ASP A 512 -40.87 -57.63 -25.61
C ASP A 512 -42.19 -58.03 -26.27
N SER A 513 -42.28 -59.23 -26.85
CA SER A 513 -43.49 -59.68 -27.54
C SER A 513 -44.37 -60.57 -26.65
N SER A 514 -45.21 -60.00 -25.77
CA SER A 514 -46.35 -60.73 -25.20
C SER A 514 -47.28 -59.86 -24.36
N GLN A 515 -46.95 -59.69 -23.08
CA GLN A 515 -47.79 -58.98 -22.13
C GLN A 515 -47.30 -57.54 -22.04
N GLN A 516 -48.22 -56.65 -21.67
CA GLN A 516 -47.90 -55.24 -21.61
C GLN A 516 -47.10 -54.90 -20.35
N THR A 517 -46.16 -53.98 -20.46
CA THR A 517 -45.61 -53.23 -19.32
C THR A 517 -45.55 -51.74 -19.65
N SER A 518 -46.32 -50.94 -18.92
CA SER A 518 -46.31 -49.48 -18.96
C SER A 518 -45.23 -48.93 -18.03
N PHE A 519 -44.41 -48.02 -18.55
CA PHE A 519 -43.51 -47.20 -17.74
C PHE A 519 -43.98 -45.74 -17.74
N VAL A 520 -44.62 -45.34 -16.65
CA VAL A 520 -45.25 -44.02 -16.53
C VAL A 520 -44.39 -43.11 -15.67
N LEU A 521 -43.84 -42.07 -16.30
CA LEU A 521 -42.98 -41.07 -15.67
C LEU A 521 -43.74 -39.77 -15.48
N ASP A 522 -43.56 -39.15 -14.32
CA ASP A 522 -44.11 -37.83 -14.01
C ASP A 522 -43.21 -37.03 -13.06
N ASP A 523 -43.47 -35.73 -12.94
CA ASP A 523 -42.82 -34.81 -12.01
C ASP A 523 -41.28 -34.95 -11.99
N THR A 524 -40.68 -34.93 -13.18
CA THR A 524 -39.23 -35.00 -13.34
C THR A 524 -38.57 -33.73 -12.79
N SER A 525 -37.33 -33.84 -12.35
CA SER A 525 -36.57 -32.72 -11.82
C SER A 525 -35.09 -32.92 -12.02
N LEU A 526 -34.39 -31.85 -12.35
CA LEU A 526 -32.94 -31.74 -12.27
C LEU A 526 -32.59 -30.44 -11.56
N ALA A 527 -32.53 -30.52 -10.24
CA ALA A 527 -32.26 -29.38 -9.37
C ALA A 527 -30.76 -29.23 -9.13
N VAL A 528 -30.26 -28.00 -9.19
CA VAL A 528 -28.90 -27.65 -8.78
C VAL A 528 -28.94 -26.57 -7.71
N SER A 529 -28.00 -26.56 -6.76
CA SER A 529 -27.91 -25.53 -5.70
C SER A 529 -26.53 -25.41 -5.06
#